data_AF-A0A9N9UHY0-F1
#
_entry.id   AF-A0A9N9UHY0-F1
#
_cell.length_a   1.000
_cell.length_b   1.000
_cell.length_c   1.000
_cell.angle_alpha   90.00
_cell.angle_beta   90.00
_cell.angle_gamma   90.00
#
_symmetry.space_group_name_H-M   'P 1'
#
loop_
_entity.id
_entity.type
_entity.pdbx_description
1 polymer ?
#
loop_
_entity_poly.entity_id
_entity_poly.type
_entity_poly.pdbx_seq_one_letter_code
_entity_poly.pdbx_strand_id
1 'polypeptide(L)'
;MGRGLASVLLASLACSPLMVAAADDSLKVDSRDNILKSAGTVAKSLMDEYNKGEIPGLLSDEYYFYESGTFMSTLVDYWHLTGDSTYNDAVKKGLLYQVGAQDNFMPTNQSKNLGNDDQCFWALAAMQAAENNFTSPASDEPQWLTLAKNVFNDQAQRLEAASDTCGGGLRWQIFTFNAGWDYKNSISNGCFFDLGARLARHTGNTTYSKTVVAAYDWLEKSALVNGTTGAVYDGTTVSKGNCSNVDKVEWSYVAAILNNGAAYMYNQTTGDDQKKWQDRVQKFTDSILSKFFPSGIASEPACETGDRCTVDQVTFKGITIRWLAAVSQLAPFTADKILPVLKSSAEAAAKSCTSSSCSFSWNDTNAKGPKSSGIGERLNALAAISNLLIADASGPSKGSENATESTGSSPSQTSGSSQASSSTDKGAAGKGMGLSVALLTTGLLASAWMGLGL
;
A
#
# COMPACT_ATOMS: atom_id res chain seq x y z
N MET A 1 -80.77 26.27 -43.39
CA MET A 1 -79.96 25.09 -43.75
C MET A 1 -78.52 25.36 -43.35
N GLY A 2 -77.86 24.44 -42.62
CA GLY A 2 -76.42 24.45 -42.32
C GLY A 2 -76.02 25.30 -41.10
N ARG A 3 -75.67 24.72 -39.95
CA ARG A 3 -74.32 24.21 -39.54
C ARG A 3 -73.30 25.35 -39.38
N GLY A 4 -72.57 25.51 -38.28
CA GLY A 4 -72.37 24.63 -37.13
C GLY A 4 -71.60 25.32 -35.99
N LEU A 5 -71.66 24.67 -34.83
CA LEU A 5 -70.89 24.99 -33.63
C LEU A 5 -69.39 24.80 -33.88
N ALA A 6 -68.58 25.77 -33.51
CA ALA A 6 -67.14 25.59 -33.32
C ALA A 6 -66.86 25.55 -31.82
N SER A 7 -66.67 24.34 -31.29
CA SER A 7 -66.21 24.07 -29.93
C SER A 7 -64.73 24.42 -29.80
N VAL A 8 -64.40 25.16 -28.75
CA VAL A 8 -63.03 25.45 -28.31
C VAL A 8 -62.44 24.16 -27.73
N LEU A 9 -61.40 23.59 -28.36
CA LEU A 9 -60.57 22.54 -27.76
C LEU A 9 -59.44 23.20 -26.96
N LEU A 10 -59.49 23.09 -25.63
CA LEU A 10 -58.32 23.27 -24.77
C LEU A 10 -57.43 22.01 -24.91
N ALA A 11 -56.23 22.19 -25.46
CA ALA A 11 -55.18 21.19 -25.39
C ALA A 11 -54.49 21.27 -24.02
N SER A 12 -54.87 20.38 -23.10
CA SER A 12 -54.16 20.16 -21.85
C SER A 12 -52.87 19.37 -22.12
N LEU A 13 -51.72 20.05 -22.10
CA LEU A 13 -50.41 19.39 -22.03
C LEU A 13 -50.30 18.67 -20.68
N ALA A 14 -50.45 17.35 -20.69
CA ALA A 14 -50.05 16.51 -19.58
C ALA A 14 -48.52 16.40 -19.59
N CYS A 15 -47.85 17.24 -18.79
CA CYS A 15 -46.44 17.08 -18.50
C CYS A 15 -46.31 15.96 -17.46
N SER A 16 -46.12 14.72 -17.93
CA SER A 16 -45.72 13.62 -17.04
C SER A 16 -44.32 13.93 -16.50
N PRO A 17 -44.11 14.05 -15.18
CA PRO A 17 -42.77 14.13 -14.65
C PRO A 17 -42.13 12.75 -14.87
N LEU A 18 -41.12 12.68 -15.74
CA LEU A 18 -40.13 11.61 -15.64
C LEU A 18 -39.53 11.74 -14.23
N MET A 19 -39.96 10.87 -13.32
CA MET A 19 -39.15 10.58 -12.14
C MET A 19 -37.87 9.91 -12.64
N VAL A 20 -36.84 10.72 -12.87
CA VAL A 20 -35.47 10.22 -12.84
C VAL A 20 -35.29 9.71 -11.41
N ALA A 21 -35.30 8.38 -11.23
CA ALA A 21 -34.84 7.80 -9.99
C ALA A 21 -33.41 8.31 -9.78
N ALA A 22 -33.21 9.18 -8.80
CA ALA A 22 -31.87 9.53 -8.37
C ALA A 22 -31.18 8.21 -8.01
N ALA A 23 -30.09 7.89 -8.69
CA ALA A 23 -29.28 6.74 -8.33
C ALA A 23 -28.88 6.93 -6.87
N ASP A 24 -29.11 5.92 -6.04
CA ASP A 24 -28.65 5.90 -4.66
C ASP A 24 -27.12 5.91 -4.68
N ASP A 25 -26.52 7.09 -4.53
CA ASP A 25 -25.07 7.35 -4.52
C ASP A 25 -24.38 6.82 -3.25
N SER A 26 -25.11 6.16 -2.34
CA SER A 26 -24.55 5.60 -1.12
C SER A 26 -23.80 4.30 -1.38
N LEU A 27 -22.55 4.23 -0.88
CA LEU A 27 -21.79 2.98 -0.86
C LEU A 27 -22.36 2.04 0.21
N LYS A 28 -22.47 0.75 -0.12
CA LYS A 28 -23.05 -0.29 0.74
C LYS A 28 -22.08 -1.45 0.91
N VAL A 29 -22.04 -2.03 2.10
CA VAL A 29 -21.11 -3.12 2.47
C VAL A 29 -21.78 -4.25 3.25
N ASP A 30 -23.11 -4.32 3.21
CA ASP A 30 -23.96 -5.28 3.92
C ASP A 30 -24.07 -6.66 3.24
N SER A 31 -23.58 -6.78 2.01
CA SER A 31 -23.52 -8.04 1.27
C SER A 31 -22.30 -8.09 0.35
N ARG A 32 -21.87 -9.29 -0.08
CA ARG A 32 -20.75 -9.48 -1.01
C ARG A 32 -20.95 -8.67 -2.31
N ASP A 33 -22.14 -8.72 -2.90
CA ASP A 33 -22.43 -7.98 -4.13
C ASP A 33 -22.33 -6.46 -3.93
N ASN A 34 -22.80 -5.96 -2.78
CA ASN A 34 -22.68 -4.56 -2.44
C ASN A 34 -21.22 -4.14 -2.19
N ILE A 35 -20.42 -5.00 -1.56
CA ILE A 35 -18.97 -4.78 -1.37
C ILE A 35 -18.28 -4.67 -2.74
N LEU A 36 -18.51 -5.63 -3.64
CA LEU A 36 -17.93 -5.64 -4.99
C LEU A 36 -18.32 -4.38 -5.78
N LYS A 37 -19.61 -4.03 -5.76
CA LYS A 37 -20.14 -2.83 -6.44
C LYS A 37 -19.53 -1.54 -5.88
N SER A 38 -19.46 -1.41 -4.55
CA SER A 38 -18.91 -0.23 -3.89
C SER A 38 -17.41 -0.10 -4.13
N ALA A 39 -16.65 -1.19 -3.99
CA ALA A 39 -15.23 -1.21 -4.31
C ALA A 39 -14.97 -0.80 -5.77
N GLY A 40 -15.73 -1.36 -6.73
CA GLY A 40 -15.60 -1.00 -8.14
C GLY A 40 -15.95 0.45 -8.44
N THR A 41 -16.95 1.02 -7.74
CA THR A 41 -17.30 2.44 -7.85
C THR A 41 -16.15 3.33 -7.39
N VAL A 42 -15.58 3.05 -6.22
CA VAL A 42 -14.44 3.82 -5.69
C VAL A 42 -13.20 3.65 -6.58
N ALA A 43 -12.88 2.41 -6.99
CA ALA A 43 -11.76 2.11 -7.89
C ALA A 43 -11.87 2.86 -9.22
N LYS A 44 -13.07 2.92 -9.80
CA LYS A 44 -13.34 3.72 -11.01
C LYS A 44 -13.05 5.20 -10.76
N SER A 45 -13.52 5.77 -9.66
CA SER A 45 -13.29 7.19 -9.35
C SER A 45 -11.81 7.53 -9.18
N LEU A 46 -11.03 6.61 -8.60
CA LEU A 46 -9.58 6.73 -8.46
C LEU A 46 -8.87 6.67 -9.81
N MET A 47 -9.29 5.74 -10.67
CA MET A 47 -8.72 5.58 -12.01
C MET A 47 -9.09 6.73 -12.95
N ASP A 48 -10.30 7.28 -12.84
CA ASP A 48 -10.69 8.48 -13.58
C ASP A 48 -9.80 9.69 -13.22
N GLU A 49 -9.35 9.80 -11.97
CA GLU A 49 -8.39 10.83 -11.54
C GLU A 49 -6.98 10.53 -12.06
N TYR A 50 -6.48 9.31 -11.85
CA TYR A 50 -5.16 8.87 -12.30
C TYR A 50 -4.97 9.03 -13.82
N ASN A 51 -6.00 8.74 -14.62
CA ASN A 51 -5.95 8.84 -16.08
C ASN A 51 -5.86 10.29 -16.60
N LYS A 52 -6.00 11.30 -15.74
CA LYS A 52 -5.69 12.70 -16.10
C LYS A 52 -4.19 12.97 -16.09
N GLY A 53 -3.41 12.14 -15.41
CA GLY A 53 -1.95 12.21 -15.39
C GLY A 53 -1.33 11.75 -16.71
N GLU A 54 -0.12 12.23 -16.97
CA GLU A 54 0.59 11.93 -18.23
C GLU A 54 1.60 10.79 -18.09
N ILE A 55 2.20 10.64 -16.91
CA ILE A 55 3.31 9.71 -16.68
C ILE A 55 2.77 8.42 -16.04
N PRO A 56 2.88 7.26 -16.72
CA PRO A 56 2.43 5.99 -16.15
C PRO A 56 3.11 5.72 -14.81
N GLY A 57 2.32 5.29 -13.84
CA GLY A 57 2.81 4.99 -12.50
C GLY A 57 2.74 6.17 -11.55
N LEU A 58 2.59 7.41 -12.00
CA LEU A 58 2.58 8.58 -11.10
C LEU A 58 1.18 9.16 -10.94
N LEU A 59 0.87 9.53 -9.70
CA LEU A 59 -0.19 10.47 -9.40
C LEU A 59 0.28 11.90 -9.77
N SER A 60 -0.62 12.89 -9.68
CA SER A 60 -0.27 14.30 -9.88
C SER A 60 0.81 14.78 -8.90
N ASP A 61 1.53 15.85 -9.27
CA ASP A 61 2.67 16.40 -8.51
C ASP A 61 2.37 16.82 -7.05
N GLU A 62 1.09 16.81 -6.64
CA GLU A 62 0.69 17.00 -5.25
C GLU A 62 0.96 15.79 -4.34
N TYR A 63 1.17 14.60 -4.91
CA TYR A 63 1.43 13.36 -4.21
C TYR A 63 2.88 12.91 -4.35
N TYR A 64 3.42 12.30 -3.30
CA TYR A 64 4.79 11.79 -3.30
C TYR A 64 4.93 10.48 -4.08
N PHE A 65 6.18 10.14 -4.40
CA PHE A 65 6.49 8.96 -5.21
C PHE A 65 6.00 7.66 -4.56
N TYR A 66 6.12 7.51 -3.23
CA TYR A 66 5.62 6.33 -2.53
C TYR A 66 4.09 6.23 -2.53
N GLU A 67 3.35 7.36 -2.53
CA GLU A 67 1.87 7.34 -2.60
C GLU A 67 1.41 6.74 -3.92
N SER A 68 2.14 7.03 -4.99
CA SER A 68 1.92 6.42 -6.29
C SER A 68 2.18 4.91 -6.28
N GLY A 69 3.26 4.45 -5.63
CA GLY A 69 3.50 3.02 -5.40
C GLY A 69 2.41 2.36 -4.55
N THR A 70 1.92 3.08 -3.54
CA THR A 70 0.80 2.64 -2.69
C THR A 70 -0.47 2.48 -3.51
N PHE A 71 -0.81 3.46 -4.36
CA PHE A 71 -1.94 3.41 -5.28
C PHE A 71 -1.90 2.16 -6.17
N MET A 72 -0.75 1.88 -6.80
CA MET A 72 -0.56 0.68 -7.61
C MET A 72 -0.79 -0.60 -6.79
N SER A 73 -0.21 -0.68 -5.59
CA SER A 73 -0.38 -1.85 -4.70
C SER A 73 -1.83 -2.04 -4.25
N THR A 74 -2.59 -0.96 -4.00
CA THR A 74 -4.00 -1.06 -3.63
C THR A 74 -4.84 -1.58 -4.80
N LEU A 75 -4.49 -1.26 -6.05
CA LEU A 75 -5.18 -1.80 -7.22
C LEU A 75 -4.84 -3.28 -7.47
N VAL A 76 -3.61 -3.72 -7.15
CA VAL A 76 -3.28 -5.16 -7.14
C VAL A 76 -4.14 -5.90 -6.10
N ASP A 77 -4.30 -5.34 -4.89
CA ASP A 77 -5.20 -5.94 -3.88
C ASP A 77 -6.65 -5.91 -4.31
N TYR A 78 -7.11 -4.82 -4.92
CA TYR A 78 -8.47 -4.72 -5.44
C TYR A 78 -8.75 -5.84 -6.45
N TRP A 79 -7.87 -6.06 -7.43
CA TRP A 79 -8.00 -7.18 -8.35
C TRP A 79 -8.02 -8.52 -7.63
N HIS A 80 -7.08 -8.74 -6.69
CA HIS A 80 -6.96 -10.00 -5.95
C HIS A 80 -8.24 -10.32 -5.15
N LEU A 81 -8.80 -9.31 -4.50
CA LEU A 81 -9.95 -9.45 -3.59
C LEU A 81 -11.29 -9.53 -4.34
N THR A 82 -11.42 -8.82 -5.46
CA THR A 82 -12.69 -8.69 -6.20
C THR A 82 -12.76 -9.57 -7.44
N GLY A 83 -11.62 -9.96 -8.01
CA GLY A 83 -11.51 -10.58 -9.33
C GLY A 83 -11.64 -9.62 -10.51
N ASP A 84 -11.89 -8.32 -10.27
CA ASP A 84 -12.01 -7.32 -11.33
C ASP A 84 -10.62 -6.97 -11.91
N SER A 85 -10.41 -7.31 -13.18
CA SER A 85 -9.15 -7.11 -13.91
C SER A 85 -9.12 -5.86 -14.78
N THR A 86 -10.14 -5.01 -14.70
CA THR A 86 -10.32 -3.81 -15.57
C THR A 86 -9.09 -2.90 -15.57
N TYR A 87 -8.35 -2.82 -14.46
CA TYR A 87 -7.22 -1.90 -14.29
C TYR A 87 -5.85 -2.57 -14.35
N ASN A 88 -5.78 -3.90 -14.56
CA ASN A 88 -4.52 -4.65 -14.45
C ASN A 88 -3.45 -4.16 -15.45
N ASP A 89 -3.83 -3.85 -16.69
CA ASP A 89 -2.88 -3.36 -17.68
C ASP A 89 -2.32 -1.98 -17.32
N ALA A 90 -3.15 -1.09 -16.76
CA ALA A 90 -2.71 0.23 -16.30
C ALA A 90 -1.74 0.10 -15.12
N VAL A 91 -2.03 -0.79 -14.17
CA VAL A 91 -1.16 -1.07 -13.01
C VAL A 91 0.16 -1.69 -13.44
N LYS A 92 0.14 -2.71 -14.30
CA LYS A 92 1.35 -3.34 -14.85
C LYS A 92 2.22 -2.32 -15.56
N LYS A 93 1.62 -1.50 -16.45
CA LYS A 93 2.32 -0.43 -17.15
C LYS A 93 2.92 0.59 -16.18
N GLY A 94 2.17 0.99 -15.14
CA GLY A 94 2.63 1.95 -14.14
C GLY A 94 3.82 1.45 -13.32
N LEU A 95 3.76 0.20 -12.84
CA LEU A 95 4.86 -0.45 -12.12
C LEU A 95 6.12 -0.53 -12.99
N LEU A 96 6.00 -1.04 -14.22
CA LEU A 96 7.14 -1.21 -15.13
C LEU A 96 7.76 0.12 -15.58
N TYR A 97 6.97 1.19 -15.70
CA TYR A 97 7.49 2.49 -16.09
C TYR A 97 8.39 3.14 -15.02
N GLN A 98 8.16 2.81 -13.74
CA GLN A 98 8.87 3.44 -12.61
C GLN A 98 10.08 2.64 -12.10
N VAL A 99 10.47 1.55 -12.75
CA VAL A 99 11.54 0.66 -12.28
C VAL A 99 12.94 1.30 -12.31
N GLY A 100 13.14 2.33 -13.13
CA GLY A 100 14.43 2.98 -13.30
C GLY A 100 15.44 2.15 -14.09
N ALA A 101 16.64 2.69 -14.33
CA ALA A 101 17.63 2.08 -15.23
C ALA A 101 18.29 0.80 -14.66
N GLN A 102 18.14 0.53 -13.36
CA GLN A 102 18.69 -0.65 -12.69
C GLN A 102 17.62 -1.62 -12.18
N ASP A 103 16.37 -1.50 -12.65
CA ASP A 103 15.26 -2.37 -12.25
C ASP A 103 15.09 -2.46 -10.72
N ASN A 104 15.14 -1.31 -10.05
CA ASN A 104 15.21 -1.21 -8.59
C ASN A 104 14.36 -0.07 -8.03
N PHE A 105 13.39 0.45 -8.79
CA PHE A 105 12.54 1.56 -8.41
C PHE A 105 13.32 2.81 -7.94
N MET A 106 14.46 3.07 -8.58
CA MET A 106 15.22 4.32 -8.40
C MET A 106 15.30 5.12 -9.71
N PRO A 107 14.18 5.55 -10.29
CA PRO A 107 14.20 6.41 -11.46
C PRO A 107 14.88 7.74 -11.12
N THR A 108 15.82 8.19 -11.97
CA THR A 108 16.63 9.40 -11.74
C THR A 108 15.79 10.66 -11.52
N ASN A 109 14.61 10.74 -12.15
CA ASN A 109 13.71 11.89 -11.99
C ASN A 109 13.17 12.03 -10.55
N GLN A 110 13.21 10.97 -9.75
CA GLN A 110 12.70 10.98 -8.37
C GLN A 110 13.79 11.24 -7.32
N SER A 111 15.07 11.38 -7.72
CA SER A 111 16.20 11.45 -6.77
C SER A 111 16.11 12.56 -5.73
N LYS A 112 15.41 13.67 -6.02
CA LYS A 112 15.29 14.82 -5.10
C LYS A 112 14.58 14.50 -3.78
N ASN A 113 13.67 13.53 -3.79
CA ASN A 113 12.88 13.17 -2.61
C ASN A 113 12.90 11.66 -2.32
N LEU A 114 13.77 10.88 -2.99
CA LEU A 114 13.76 9.42 -2.90
C LEU A 114 14.35 8.92 -1.58
N GLY A 115 13.47 8.50 -0.67
CA GLY A 115 13.79 7.75 0.54
C GLY A 115 13.86 6.25 0.34
N ASN A 116 14.38 5.55 1.35
CA ASN A 116 14.37 4.09 1.41
C ASN A 116 12.94 3.55 1.57
N ASP A 117 12.10 4.27 2.31
CA ASP A 117 10.66 4.07 2.35
C ASP A 117 10.03 4.26 0.96
N ASP A 118 10.31 5.34 0.24
CA ASP A 118 9.76 5.55 -1.11
C ASP A 118 10.07 4.39 -2.06
N GLN A 119 11.34 4.03 -2.18
CA GLN A 119 11.77 2.89 -3.00
C GLN A 119 11.11 1.57 -2.54
N CYS A 120 10.97 1.39 -1.23
CA CYS A 120 10.41 0.18 -0.68
C CYS A 120 8.92 0.03 -0.98
N PHE A 121 8.09 1.08 -0.92
CA PHE A 121 6.66 0.96 -1.22
C PHE A 121 6.39 0.43 -2.64
N TRP A 122 7.23 0.81 -3.60
CA TRP A 122 7.21 0.24 -4.96
C TRP A 122 7.64 -1.23 -4.98
N ALA A 123 8.70 -1.59 -4.23
CA ALA A 123 9.11 -2.97 -4.07
C ALA A 123 8.06 -3.85 -3.39
N LEU A 124 7.33 -3.31 -2.40
CA LEU A 124 6.23 -4.02 -1.74
C LEU A 124 5.06 -4.23 -2.69
N ALA A 125 4.80 -3.30 -3.63
CA ALA A 125 3.82 -3.47 -4.69
C ALA A 125 4.22 -4.62 -5.64
N ALA A 126 5.48 -4.66 -6.06
CA ALA A 126 6.01 -5.76 -6.87
C ALA A 126 6.00 -7.09 -6.10
N MET A 127 6.43 -7.11 -4.84
CA MET A 127 6.37 -8.30 -3.99
C MET A 127 4.93 -8.81 -3.84
N GLN A 128 3.95 -7.91 -3.72
CA GLN A 128 2.53 -8.27 -3.63
C GLN A 128 2.00 -8.81 -4.96
N ALA A 129 2.44 -8.24 -6.08
CA ALA A 129 2.13 -8.74 -7.41
C ALA A 129 2.63 -10.19 -7.59
N ALA A 130 3.85 -10.50 -7.12
CA ALA A 130 4.38 -11.86 -7.10
C ALA A 130 3.58 -12.79 -6.16
N GLU A 131 3.27 -12.34 -4.94
CA GLU A 131 2.52 -13.14 -3.95
C GLU A 131 1.10 -13.48 -4.40
N ASN A 132 0.43 -12.57 -5.10
CA ASN A 132 -0.95 -12.73 -5.56
C ASN A 132 -1.05 -13.31 -6.98
N ASN A 133 0.07 -13.69 -7.61
CA ASN A 133 0.13 -14.13 -9.01
C ASN A 133 -0.52 -13.12 -9.97
N PHE A 134 -0.24 -11.83 -9.75
CA PHE A 134 -0.66 -10.76 -10.65
C PHE A 134 -0.08 -10.99 -12.05
N THR A 135 -0.71 -10.39 -13.07
CA THR A 135 -0.31 -10.57 -14.46
C THR A 135 1.19 -10.28 -14.65
N SER A 136 1.95 -11.28 -15.10
CA SER A 136 3.39 -11.16 -15.29
C SER A 136 3.76 -10.14 -16.37
N PRO A 137 4.91 -9.46 -16.22
CA PRO A 137 5.54 -8.70 -17.30
C PRO A 137 5.92 -9.62 -18.48
N ALA A 138 6.21 -9.01 -19.64
CA ALA A 138 6.76 -9.77 -20.75
C ALA A 138 8.12 -10.39 -20.38
N SER A 139 8.54 -11.43 -21.11
CA SER A 139 9.77 -12.18 -20.80
C SER A 139 11.06 -11.35 -20.91
N ASP A 140 11.01 -10.24 -21.64
CA ASP A 140 12.09 -9.27 -21.81
C ASP A 140 11.97 -8.06 -20.86
N GLU A 141 10.96 -8.04 -19.99
CA GLU A 141 10.75 -7.03 -18.95
C GLU A 141 11.11 -7.57 -17.55
N PRO A 142 11.49 -6.69 -16.60
CA PRO A 142 11.85 -7.12 -15.24
C PRO A 142 10.63 -7.69 -14.51
N GLN A 143 10.77 -8.92 -13.99
CA GLN A 143 9.71 -9.65 -13.28
C GLN A 143 9.48 -9.10 -11.87
N TRP A 144 8.27 -9.24 -11.32
CA TRP A 144 7.89 -8.64 -10.03
C TRP A 144 8.79 -9.07 -8.87
N LEU A 145 9.05 -10.37 -8.76
CA LEU A 145 9.94 -10.91 -7.74
C LEU A 145 11.38 -10.41 -7.91
N THR A 146 11.84 -10.19 -9.15
CA THR A 146 13.19 -9.67 -9.43
C THR A 146 13.31 -8.22 -8.96
N LEU A 147 12.31 -7.38 -9.25
CA LEU A 147 12.25 -6.00 -8.79
C LEU A 147 12.31 -5.91 -7.25
N ALA A 148 11.53 -6.77 -6.56
CA ALA A 148 11.55 -6.85 -5.09
C ALA A 148 12.92 -7.25 -4.54
N LYS A 149 13.59 -8.25 -5.14
CA LYS A 149 14.94 -8.69 -4.75
C LYS A 149 15.99 -7.59 -4.96
N ASN A 150 15.93 -6.88 -6.08
CA ASN A 150 16.86 -5.81 -6.40
C ASN A 150 16.81 -4.69 -5.33
N VAL A 151 15.61 -4.24 -4.97
CA VAL A 151 15.43 -3.24 -3.91
C VAL A 151 15.94 -3.74 -2.56
N PHE A 152 15.62 -4.99 -2.19
CA PHE A 152 16.14 -5.56 -0.96
C PHE A 152 17.67 -5.56 -0.93
N ASN A 153 18.32 -5.96 -2.02
CA ASN A 153 19.78 -6.00 -2.11
C ASN A 153 20.41 -4.61 -2.01
N ASP A 154 19.83 -3.61 -2.68
CA ASP A 154 20.28 -2.22 -2.58
C ASP A 154 20.16 -1.69 -1.15
N GLN A 155 19.02 -1.96 -0.49
CA GLN A 155 18.80 -1.53 0.89
C GLN A 155 19.71 -2.28 1.87
N ALA A 156 19.99 -3.55 1.65
CA ALA A 156 20.94 -4.30 2.46
C ALA A 156 22.36 -3.68 2.40
N GLN A 157 22.79 -3.25 1.21
CA GLN A 157 24.07 -2.54 1.05
C GLN A 157 24.08 -1.20 1.80
N ARG A 158 22.97 -0.45 1.78
CA ARG A 158 22.86 0.82 2.52
C ARG A 158 22.78 0.62 4.03
N LEU A 159 22.11 -0.43 4.48
CA LEU A 159 22.05 -0.79 5.90
C LEU A 159 23.46 -1.07 6.42
N GLU A 160 24.25 -1.83 5.67
CA GLU A 160 25.66 -2.10 6.00
C GLU A 160 26.50 -0.81 5.97
N ALA A 161 26.35 0.02 4.93
CA ALA A 161 27.06 1.28 4.81
C ALA A 161 26.72 2.29 5.92
N ALA A 162 25.56 2.14 6.58
CA ALA A 162 25.11 2.99 7.69
C ALA A 162 25.39 2.39 9.08
N SER A 163 26.13 1.27 9.15
CA SER A 163 26.39 0.52 10.40
C SER A 163 27.24 1.28 11.43
N ASP A 164 28.04 2.24 10.98
CA ASP A 164 28.94 3.06 11.80
C ASP A 164 28.21 4.09 12.67
N THR A 165 26.93 4.32 12.42
CA THR A 165 26.10 5.29 13.13
C THR A 165 24.93 4.62 13.82
N CYS A 166 24.67 4.97 15.07
CA CYS A 166 23.54 4.46 15.86
C CYS A 166 23.49 2.92 15.99
N GLY A 167 24.63 2.25 15.84
CA GLY A 167 24.71 0.79 15.89
C GLY A 167 23.97 0.07 14.76
N GLY A 168 23.72 0.75 13.63
CA GLY A 168 22.96 0.20 12.50
C GLY A 168 21.77 1.05 12.09
N GLY A 169 20.88 0.44 11.30
CA GLY A 169 19.64 1.04 10.82
C GLY A 169 19.81 1.88 9.55
N LEU A 170 18.85 1.75 8.65
CA LEU A 170 18.72 2.58 7.47
C LEU A 170 18.41 4.03 7.85
N ARG A 171 19.01 4.95 7.10
CA ARG A 171 18.58 6.35 7.05
C ARG A 171 17.25 6.43 6.29
N TRP A 172 16.50 7.49 6.54
CA TRP A 172 15.29 7.79 5.78
C TRP A 172 15.64 8.01 4.30
N GLN A 173 16.48 9.00 4.01
CA GLN A 173 16.83 9.33 2.64
C GLN A 173 17.90 8.40 2.05
N ILE A 174 17.92 8.25 0.72
CA ILE A 174 18.95 7.49 -0.01
C ILE A 174 20.17 8.36 -0.37
N PHE A 175 19.94 9.64 -0.67
CA PHE A 175 20.98 10.54 -1.12
C PHE A 175 21.37 11.52 -0.02
N THR A 176 22.68 11.73 0.15
CA THR A 176 23.26 12.59 1.20
C THR A 176 22.84 14.05 1.11
N PHE A 177 22.40 14.51 -0.06
CA PHE A 177 21.94 15.87 -0.30
C PHE A 177 20.45 16.08 0.03
N ASN A 178 19.69 15.03 0.33
CA ASN A 178 18.27 15.16 0.67
C ASN A 178 18.09 15.57 2.14
N ALA A 179 17.12 16.45 2.37
CA ALA A 179 16.69 16.79 3.72
C ALA A 179 16.14 15.52 4.41
N GLY A 180 16.59 15.26 5.64
CA GLY A 180 16.25 14.02 6.34
C GLY A 180 17.30 12.90 6.21
N TRP A 181 18.41 13.11 5.48
CA TRP A 181 19.53 12.16 5.47
C TRP A 181 20.06 11.83 6.87
N ASP A 182 20.05 12.80 7.79
CA ASP A 182 20.49 12.59 9.18
C ASP A 182 19.48 11.83 10.05
N TYR A 183 18.29 11.54 9.53
CA TYR A 183 17.21 10.86 10.23
C TYR A 183 17.20 9.37 9.91
N LYS A 184 17.14 8.51 10.94
CA LYS A 184 16.88 7.08 10.82
C LYS A 184 15.48 6.82 11.34
N ASN A 185 14.55 6.47 10.45
CA ASN A 185 13.14 6.31 10.80
C ASN A 185 12.70 4.84 10.81
N SER A 186 11.63 4.59 11.55
CA SER A 186 11.05 3.25 11.70
C SER A 186 10.40 2.77 10.41
N ILE A 187 9.85 3.66 9.57
CA ILE A 187 9.23 3.24 8.32
C ILE A 187 10.24 2.64 7.34
N SER A 188 11.40 3.28 7.10
CA SER A 188 12.42 2.74 6.18
C SER A 188 12.94 1.38 6.64
N ASN A 189 13.19 1.24 7.94
CA ASN A 189 13.69 0.00 8.54
C ASN A 189 12.62 -1.10 8.61
N GLY A 190 11.37 -0.72 8.92
CA GLY A 190 10.23 -1.63 8.91
C GLY A 190 9.89 -2.12 7.52
N CYS A 191 10.08 -1.28 6.51
CA CYS A 191 9.86 -1.61 5.11
C CYS A 191 10.92 -2.61 4.60
N PHE A 192 12.19 -2.39 4.94
CA PHE A 192 13.25 -3.39 4.70
C PHE A 192 12.96 -4.72 5.42
N PHE A 193 12.51 -4.67 6.67
CA PHE A 193 12.13 -5.84 7.45
C PHE A 193 10.97 -6.62 6.82
N ASP A 194 9.89 -5.95 6.44
CA ASP A 194 8.71 -6.56 5.80
C ASP A 194 9.08 -7.18 4.44
N LEU A 195 9.78 -6.44 3.58
CA LEU A 195 10.18 -6.91 2.27
C LEU A 195 11.04 -8.17 2.37
N GLY A 196 12.03 -8.20 3.26
CA GLY A 196 12.87 -9.39 3.43
C GLY A 196 12.15 -10.56 4.12
N ALA A 197 11.21 -10.30 5.05
CA ALA A 197 10.39 -11.36 5.65
C ALA A 197 9.50 -12.04 4.59
N ARG A 198 8.94 -11.24 3.67
CA ARG A 198 8.15 -11.68 2.52
C ARG A 198 8.99 -12.47 1.52
N LEU A 199 10.15 -11.94 1.12
CA LEU A 199 11.11 -12.64 0.27
C LEU A 199 11.54 -13.97 0.88
N ALA A 200 11.86 -14.02 2.17
CA ALA A 200 12.23 -15.24 2.88
C ALA A 200 11.12 -16.30 2.79
N ARG A 201 9.87 -15.92 3.06
CA ARG A 201 8.72 -16.83 3.02
C ARG A 201 8.44 -17.30 1.59
N HIS A 202 8.48 -16.39 0.62
CA HIS A 202 8.13 -16.67 -0.76
C HIS A 202 9.18 -17.55 -1.44
N THR A 203 10.47 -17.34 -1.16
CA THR A 203 11.57 -18.05 -1.83
C THR A 203 12.09 -19.28 -1.06
N GLY A 204 11.88 -19.32 0.26
CA GLY A 204 12.52 -20.28 1.17
C GLY A 204 13.98 -19.97 1.50
N ASN A 205 14.52 -18.84 1.04
CA ASN A 205 15.92 -18.47 1.24
C ASN A 205 16.14 -17.81 2.61
N THR A 206 16.82 -18.54 3.49
CA THR A 206 17.06 -18.12 4.88
C THR A 206 18.04 -16.96 5.03
N THR A 207 18.74 -16.53 3.98
CA THR A 207 19.59 -15.34 4.03
C THR A 207 18.75 -14.09 4.27
N TYR A 208 17.58 -13.98 3.62
CA TYR A 208 16.64 -12.87 3.85
C TYR A 208 16.19 -12.83 5.32
N SER A 209 15.74 -13.96 5.87
CA SER A 209 15.21 -14.01 7.25
C SER A 209 16.27 -13.67 8.30
N LYS A 210 17.53 -14.10 8.10
CA LYS A 210 18.65 -13.73 8.99
C LYS A 210 18.93 -12.22 8.98
N THR A 211 18.96 -11.61 7.80
CA THR A 211 19.22 -10.17 7.66
C THR A 211 18.12 -9.32 8.29
N VAL A 212 16.85 -9.69 8.10
CA VAL A 212 15.73 -8.89 8.64
C VAL A 212 15.53 -9.05 10.14
N VAL A 213 15.93 -10.17 10.75
CA VAL A 213 15.96 -10.32 12.22
C VAL A 213 16.88 -9.25 12.84
N ALA A 214 18.04 -8.99 12.24
CA ALA A 214 18.97 -7.97 12.72
C ALA A 214 18.40 -6.55 12.60
N ALA A 215 17.71 -6.26 11.48
CA ALA A 215 17.04 -4.97 11.29
C ALA A 215 15.92 -4.74 12.32
N TYR A 216 15.10 -5.76 12.60
CA TYR A 216 14.08 -5.70 13.65
C TYR A 216 14.69 -5.53 15.04
N ASP A 217 15.73 -6.31 15.37
CA ASP A 217 16.37 -6.21 16.69
C ASP A 217 17.05 -4.84 16.89
N TRP A 218 17.48 -4.17 15.81
CA TRP A 218 17.95 -2.78 15.87
C TRP A 218 16.84 -1.79 16.23
N LEU A 219 15.62 -1.96 15.71
CA LEU A 219 14.47 -1.12 16.06
C LEU A 219 14.12 -1.20 17.56
N GLU A 220 14.15 -2.41 18.13
CA GLU A 220 13.95 -2.58 19.59
C GLU A 220 15.10 -1.97 20.40
N LYS A 221 16.36 -2.22 20.02
CA LYS A 221 17.55 -1.70 20.73
C LYS A 221 17.64 -0.17 20.68
N SER A 222 17.17 0.45 19.59
CA SER A 222 17.14 1.90 19.42
C SER A 222 15.93 2.55 20.10
N ALA A 223 15.16 1.78 20.88
CA ALA A 223 13.93 2.21 21.55
C ALA A 223 12.88 2.80 20.60
N LEU A 224 12.93 2.44 19.31
CA LEU A 224 11.91 2.78 18.31
C LEU A 224 10.72 1.83 18.40
N VAL A 225 10.96 0.58 18.79
CA VAL A 225 9.92 -0.39 19.14
C VAL A 225 9.94 -0.65 20.64
N ASN A 226 8.79 -0.46 21.28
CA ASN A 226 8.60 -0.88 22.66
C ASN A 226 8.19 -2.36 22.69
N GLY A 227 9.15 -3.25 22.94
CA GLY A 227 8.90 -4.71 22.98
C GLY A 227 7.95 -5.19 24.08
N THR A 228 7.57 -4.33 25.04
CA THR A 228 6.56 -4.63 26.06
C THR A 228 5.15 -4.26 25.58
N THR A 229 4.97 -3.06 25.03
CA THR A 229 3.64 -2.55 24.67
C THR A 229 3.27 -2.76 23.20
N GLY A 230 4.24 -3.02 22.32
CA GLY A 230 4.04 -3.04 20.87
C GLY A 230 3.99 -1.65 20.22
N ALA A 231 4.20 -0.57 20.99
CA ALA A 231 4.23 0.79 20.44
C ALA A 231 5.43 0.98 19.51
N VAL A 232 5.23 1.74 18.42
CA VAL A 232 6.26 1.99 17.41
C VAL A 232 6.36 3.49 17.14
N TYR A 233 7.53 4.04 17.41
CA TYR A 233 7.84 5.46 17.34
C TYR A 233 8.47 5.82 15.99
N ASP A 234 8.39 7.10 15.60
CA ASP A 234 8.68 7.54 14.23
C ASP A 234 10.14 7.35 13.82
N GLY A 235 11.08 7.74 14.69
CA GLY A 235 12.49 7.68 14.33
C GLY A 235 13.40 8.42 15.28
N THR A 236 14.63 8.65 14.82
CA THR A 236 15.70 9.24 15.62
C THR A 236 16.76 9.90 14.73
N THR A 237 17.46 10.90 15.26
CA THR A 237 18.42 11.71 14.50
C THR A 237 19.86 11.34 14.87
N VAL A 238 20.70 11.04 13.89
CA VAL A 238 22.09 10.57 14.10
C VAL A 238 22.93 11.60 14.86
N SER A 239 22.87 12.87 14.45
CA SER A 239 23.62 13.96 15.12
C SER A 239 23.17 14.25 16.55
N LYS A 240 22.00 13.77 16.99
CA LYS A 240 21.45 14.02 18.32
C LYS A 240 21.70 12.85 19.26
N GLY A 241 22.87 12.88 19.89
CA GLY A 241 23.24 11.92 20.93
C GLY A 241 23.31 10.47 20.43
N ASN A 242 23.80 10.26 19.20
CA ASN A 242 23.91 8.95 18.57
C ASN A 242 22.58 8.18 18.59
N CYS A 243 21.51 8.82 18.10
CA CYS A 243 20.16 8.28 18.06
C CYS A 243 19.44 8.07 19.42
N SER A 244 19.91 8.66 20.51
CA SER A 244 19.24 8.55 21.82
C SER A 244 17.93 9.36 21.93
N ASN A 245 17.72 10.36 21.08
CA ASN A 245 16.51 11.18 21.08
C ASN A 245 15.49 10.64 20.07
N VAL A 246 14.59 9.78 20.57
CA VAL A 246 13.50 9.20 19.80
C VAL A 246 12.35 10.20 19.64
N ASP A 247 11.92 10.43 18.42
CA ASP A 247 10.63 11.05 18.12
C ASP A 247 9.52 10.04 18.40
N LYS A 248 8.67 10.35 19.39
CA LYS A 248 7.63 9.45 19.89
C LYS A 248 6.27 9.64 19.23
N VAL A 249 6.18 10.39 18.13
CA VAL A 249 4.99 10.33 17.29
C VAL A 249 4.79 8.88 16.81
N GLU A 250 3.54 8.42 16.82
CA GLU A 250 3.19 7.08 16.39
C GLU A 250 2.17 7.21 15.24
N TRP A 251 2.51 6.63 14.10
CA TRP A 251 1.67 6.58 12.90
C TRP A 251 1.19 5.15 12.65
N SER A 252 -0.05 4.98 12.17
CA SER A 252 -0.67 3.65 12.11
C SER A 252 0.10 2.70 11.19
N TYR A 253 0.57 3.20 10.06
CA TYR A 253 1.25 2.40 9.04
C TYR A 253 2.63 1.88 9.50
N VAL A 254 3.35 2.61 10.37
CA VAL A 254 4.67 2.19 10.89
C VAL A 254 4.54 0.99 11.82
N ALA A 255 3.52 0.97 12.68
CA ALA A 255 3.25 -0.21 13.50
C ALA A 255 2.73 -1.37 12.63
N ALA A 256 1.88 -1.07 11.64
CA ALA A 256 1.28 -2.08 10.79
C ALA A 256 2.30 -2.81 9.88
N ILE A 257 3.32 -2.12 9.35
CA ILE A 257 4.36 -2.76 8.53
C ILE A 257 5.21 -3.74 9.34
N LEU A 258 5.52 -3.39 10.60
CA LEU A 258 6.23 -4.30 11.51
C LEU A 258 5.35 -5.48 11.92
N ASN A 259 4.05 -5.27 12.13
CA ASN A 259 3.12 -6.36 12.39
C ASN A 259 3.04 -7.32 11.20
N ASN A 260 2.95 -6.79 9.97
CA ASN A 260 2.90 -7.58 8.74
C ASN A 260 4.17 -8.43 8.58
N GLY A 261 5.35 -7.81 8.67
CA GLY A 261 6.62 -8.55 8.60
C GLY A 261 6.76 -9.59 9.71
N ALA A 262 6.30 -9.28 10.93
CA ALA A 262 6.29 -10.23 12.04
C ALA A 262 5.34 -11.41 11.78
N ALA A 263 4.20 -11.19 11.12
CA ALA A 263 3.28 -12.25 10.72
C ALA A 263 3.88 -13.15 9.62
N TYR A 264 4.61 -12.57 8.66
CA TYR A 264 5.39 -13.33 7.69
C TYR A 264 6.47 -14.18 8.37
N MET A 265 7.18 -13.64 9.36
CA MET A 265 8.16 -14.37 10.15
C MET A 265 7.51 -15.49 10.99
N TYR A 266 6.38 -15.22 11.65
CA TYR A 266 5.60 -16.23 12.37
C TYR A 266 5.17 -17.39 11.46
N ASN A 267 4.70 -17.08 10.26
CA ASN A 267 4.16 -18.07 9.32
C ASN A 267 5.24 -19.00 8.72
N GLN A 268 6.50 -18.57 8.72
CA GLN A 268 7.61 -19.32 8.12
C GLN A 268 8.56 -19.96 9.14
N THR A 269 8.44 -19.64 10.43
CA THR A 269 9.28 -20.18 11.51
C THR A 269 8.56 -21.29 12.27
N THR A 270 9.31 -22.05 13.08
CA THR A 270 8.77 -23.13 13.93
C THR A 270 9.42 -23.09 15.32
N GLY A 271 8.79 -23.70 16.33
CA GLY A 271 9.38 -23.83 17.67
C GLY A 271 9.49 -22.49 18.41
N ASP A 272 10.62 -22.26 19.07
CA ASP A 272 10.83 -21.06 19.91
C ASP A 272 10.82 -19.76 19.09
N ASP A 273 11.37 -19.78 17.87
CA ASP A 273 11.33 -18.61 16.98
C ASP A 273 9.90 -18.27 16.57
N GLN A 274 9.07 -19.28 16.28
CA GLN A 274 7.66 -19.06 15.96
C GLN A 274 6.92 -18.46 17.15
N LYS A 275 7.17 -18.95 18.37
CA LYS A 275 6.56 -18.39 19.59
C LYS A 275 6.99 -16.94 19.82
N LYS A 276 8.27 -16.62 19.61
CA LYS A 276 8.79 -15.24 19.70
C LYS A 276 8.08 -14.32 18.70
N TRP A 277 7.89 -14.74 17.46
CA TRP A 277 7.18 -13.96 16.46
C TRP A 277 5.68 -13.87 16.73
N GLN A 278 5.06 -14.94 17.24
CA GLN A 278 3.66 -14.93 17.68
C GLN A 278 3.43 -13.86 18.76
N ASP A 279 4.31 -13.80 19.78
CA ASP A 279 4.24 -12.81 20.85
C ASP A 279 4.37 -11.37 20.31
N ARG A 280 5.25 -11.16 19.32
CA ARG A 280 5.43 -9.85 18.66
C ARG A 280 4.18 -9.45 17.87
N VAL A 281 3.64 -10.36 17.05
CA VAL A 281 2.39 -10.14 16.29
C VAL A 281 1.23 -9.79 17.22
N GLN A 282 1.09 -10.51 18.34
CA GLN A 282 0.04 -10.23 19.32
C GLN A 282 0.17 -8.82 19.90
N LYS A 283 1.37 -8.41 20.32
CA LYS A 283 1.63 -7.09 20.88
C LYS A 283 1.40 -5.96 19.88
N PHE A 284 1.89 -6.09 18.65
CA PHE A 284 1.64 -5.10 17.61
C PHE A 284 0.15 -5.00 17.30
N THR A 285 -0.54 -6.14 17.16
CA THR A 285 -1.98 -6.14 16.91
C THR A 285 -2.73 -5.43 18.04
N ASP A 286 -2.47 -5.76 19.30
CA ASP A 286 -3.14 -5.10 20.43
C ASP A 286 -2.83 -3.60 20.51
N SER A 287 -1.57 -3.20 20.26
CA SER A 287 -1.17 -1.79 20.23
C SER A 287 -1.88 -1.02 19.11
N ILE A 288 -1.90 -1.58 17.89
CA ILE A 288 -2.53 -0.96 16.72
C ILE A 288 -4.02 -0.78 16.97
N LEU A 289 -4.72 -1.84 17.40
CA LEU A 289 -6.15 -1.80 17.63
C LEU A 289 -6.51 -0.81 18.74
N SER A 290 -5.72 -0.77 19.82
CA SER A 290 -5.96 0.15 20.93
C SER A 290 -5.80 1.62 20.55
N LYS A 291 -4.83 1.94 19.67
CA LYS A 291 -4.45 3.33 19.39
C LYS A 291 -5.11 3.89 18.13
N PHE A 292 -5.16 3.11 17.07
CA PHE A 292 -5.57 3.55 15.74
C PHE A 292 -6.96 3.05 15.34
N PHE A 293 -7.63 2.26 16.17
CA PHE A 293 -9.03 1.84 15.95
C PHE A 293 -9.93 2.19 17.16
N PRO A 294 -9.95 3.46 17.62
CA PRO A 294 -10.85 3.86 18.70
C PRO A 294 -12.30 3.53 18.31
N SER A 295 -13.00 2.83 19.21
CA SER A 295 -14.35 2.31 18.95
C SER A 295 -14.48 1.43 17.68
N GLY A 296 -13.39 0.79 17.26
CA GLY A 296 -13.36 -0.11 16.11
C GLY A 296 -13.24 0.60 14.75
N ILE A 297 -12.99 1.91 14.71
CA ILE A 297 -12.92 2.68 13.45
C ILE A 297 -11.53 3.28 13.30
N ALA A 298 -10.92 3.05 12.13
CA ALA A 298 -9.57 3.50 11.82
C ALA A 298 -9.41 5.03 11.90
N SER A 299 -8.38 5.48 12.60
CA SER A 299 -8.08 6.90 12.82
C SER A 299 -6.57 7.14 12.90
N GLU A 300 -6.15 8.36 12.58
CA GLU A 300 -4.78 8.86 12.78
C GLU A 300 -4.74 9.93 13.89
N PRO A 301 -4.67 9.56 15.18
CA PRO A 301 -4.88 10.50 16.29
C PRO A 301 -3.93 11.69 16.29
N ALA A 302 -2.71 11.50 15.79
CA ALA A 302 -1.66 12.52 15.74
C ALA A 302 -2.03 13.72 14.87
N CYS A 303 -2.86 13.54 13.83
CA CYS A 303 -3.22 14.61 12.91
C CYS A 303 -4.73 14.78 12.68
N GLU A 304 -5.52 13.70 12.76
CA GLU A 304 -6.94 13.70 12.36
C GLU A 304 -7.81 14.51 13.32
N THR A 305 -7.53 14.44 14.63
CA THR A 305 -8.29 15.16 15.66
C THR A 305 -8.18 16.68 15.55
N GLY A 306 -7.08 17.16 14.98
CA GLY A 306 -6.80 18.59 14.77
C GLY A 306 -6.94 19.05 13.32
N ASP A 307 -7.46 18.19 12.42
CA ASP A 307 -7.61 18.45 10.99
C ASP A 307 -6.32 19.00 10.34
N ARG A 308 -5.18 18.38 10.69
CA ARG A 308 -3.83 18.84 10.32
C ARG A 308 -3.02 17.78 9.57
N CYS A 309 -3.69 16.78 9.01
CA CYS A 309 -3.01 15.71 8.28
C CYS A 309 -2.41 16.25 6.99
N THR A 310 -1.16 15.88 6.71
CA THR A 310 -0.53 16.10 5.40
C THR A 310 -1.09 15.12 4.37
N VAL A 311 -0.80 15.37 3.08
CA VAL A 311 -1.16 14.45 1.99
C VAL A 311 -0.71 13.00 2.29
N ASP A 312 0.49 12.84 2.84
CA ASP A 312 1.03 11.55 3.27
C ASP A 312 0.14 10.86 4.31
N GLN A 313 -0.11 11.59 5.40
CA GLN A 313 -0.80 11.06 6.58
C GLN A 313 -2.24 10.65 6.27
N VAL A 314 -2.82 11.24 5.23
CA VAL A 314 -4.13 10.85 4.74
C VAL A 314 -4.13 9.42 4.18
N THR A 315 -3.03 8.84 3.73
CA THR A 315 -3.02 7.46 3.17
C THR A 315 -2.81 6.35 4.21
N PHE A 316 -2.37 6.70 5.42
CA PHE A 316 -1.83 5.72 6.38
C PHE A 316 -2.87 4.70 6.87
N LYS A 317 -4.10 5.11 7.15
CA LYS A 317 -5.13 4.19 7.66
C LYS A 317 -5.52 3.12 6.64
N GLY A 318 -5.56 3.44 5.35
CA GLY A 318 -5.82 2.48 4.28
C GLY A 318 -4.70 1.45 4.15
N ILE A 319 -3.44 1.91 4.23
CA ILE A 319 -2.26 1.04 4.27
C ILE A 319 -2.34 0.09 5.48
N THR A 320 -2.62 0.61 6.68
CA THR A 320 -2.78 -0.19 7.90
C THR A 320 -3.87 -1.24 7.77
N ILE A 321 -5.03 -0.89 7.21
CA ILE A 321 -6.13 -1.84 7.02
C ILE A 321 -5.71 -3.02 6.12
N ARG A 322 -5.04 -2.75 5.00
CA ARG A 322 -4.57 -3.79 4.07
C ARG A 322 -3.59 -4.74 4.74
N TRP A 323 -2.65 -4.20 5.52
CA TRP A 323 -1.68 -5.03 6.23
C TRP A 323 -2.29 -5.81 7.40
N LEU A 324 -3.24 -5.25 8.14
CA LEU A 324 -3.97 -6.01 9.15
C LEU A 324 -4.79 -7.15 8.53
N ALA A 325 -5.42 -6.91 7.38
CA ALA A 325 -6.10 -7.95 6.62
C ALA A 325 -5.15 -9.10 6.26
N ALA A 326 -3.96 -8.81 5.73
CA ALA A 326 -2.93 -9.82 5.48
C ALA A 326 -2.46 -10.55 6.75
N VAL A 327 -2.26 -9.82 7.86
CA VAL A 327 -1.90 -10.41 9.17
C VAL A 327 -2.95 -11.43 9.62
N SER A 328 -4.24 -11.17 9.42
CA SER A 328 -5.31 -12.10 9.80
C SER A 328 -5.25 -13.44 9.05
N GLN A 329 -4.70 -13.46 7.82
CA GLN A 329 -4.48 -14.68 7.05
C GLN A 329 -3.18 -15.40 7.46
N LEU A 330 -2.10 -14.64 7.67
CA LEU A 330 -0.76 -15.18 7.98
C LEU A 330 -0.64 -15.67 9.42
N ALA A 331 -1.35 -15.02 10.34
CA ALA A 331 -1.40 -15.29 11.76
C ALA A 331 -2.86 -15.44 12.23
N PRO A 332 -3.52 -16.58 11.93
CA PRO A 332 -4.97 -16.74 12.13
C PRO A 332 -5.48 -16.53 13.56
N PHE A 333 -4.62 -16.66 14.58
CA PHE A 333 -4.97 -16.38 15.98
C PHE A 333 -5.34 -14.90 16.23
N THR A 334 -5.05 -14.00 15.28
CA THR A 334 -5.41 -12.58 15.34
C THR A 334 -6.76 -12.26 14.67
N ALA A 335 -7.31 -13.18 13.88
CA ALA A 335 -8.47 -12.90 13.01
C ALA A 335 -9.70 -12.43 13.80
N ASP A 336 -9.98 -13.04 14.95
CA ASP A 336 -11.12 -12.68 15.81
C ASP A 336 -11.04 -11.24 16.36
N LYS A 337 -9.82 -10.67 16.44
CA LYS A 337 -9.62 -9.27 16.83
C LYS A 337 -9.62 -8.32 15.64
N ILE A 338 -9.01 -8.74 14.53
CA ILE A 338 -8.80 -7.89 13.35
C ILE A 338 -10.06 -7.75 12.51
N LEU A 339 -10.69 -8.87 12.12
CA LEU A 339 -11.80 -8.83 11.15
C LEU A 339 -12.98 -7.96 11.61
N PRO A 340 -13.38 -7.95 12.90
CA PRO A 340 -14.42 -7.04 13.36
C PRO A 340 -14.09 -5.57 13.18
N VAL A 341 -12.84 -5.14 13.43
CA VAL A 341 -12.46 -3.73 13.27
C VAL A 341 -12.35 -3.31 11.81
N LEU A 342 -11.96 -4.23 10.92
CA LEU A 342 -11.99 -4.00 9.48
C LEU A 342 -13.43 -3.77 9.02
N LYS A 343 -14.37 -4.58 9.54
CA LYS A 343 -15.79 -4.44 9.25
C LYS A 343 -16.35 -3.09 9.68
N SER A 344 -16.19 -2.71 10.95
CA SER A 344 -16.70 -1.42 11.44
C SER A 344 -16.04 -0.23 10.74
N SER A 345 -14.74 -0.31 10.43
CA SER A 345 -14.05 0.73 9.67
C SER A 345 -14.58 0.86 8.24
N ALA A 346 -14.82 -0.25 7.54
CA ALA A 346 -15.37 -0.23 6.18
C ALA A 346 -16.82 0.28 6.14
N GLU A 347 -17.65 -0.06 7.13
CA GLU A 347 -18.99 0.49 7.27
C GLU A 347 -18.97 2.00 7.49
N ALA A 348 -18.04 2.50 8.31
CA ALA A 348 -17.86 3.93 8.56
C ALA A 348 -17.30 4.67 7.33
N ALA A 349 -16.34 4.08 6.63
CA ALA A 349 -15.79 4.60 5.38
C ALA A 349 -16.88 4.70 4.30
N ALA A 350 -17.64 3.63 4.06
CA ALA A 350 -18.73 3.61 3.07
C ALA A 350 -19.80 4.68 3.34
N LYS A 351 -20.18 4.88 4.62
CA LYS A 351 -21.11 5.96 5.02
C LYS A 351 -20.54 7.36 4.82
N SER A 352 -19.22 7.49 4.84
CA SER A 352 -18.49 8.76 4.66
C SER A 352 -18.15 9.03 3.19
N CYS A 353 -18.65 8.22 2.27
CA CYS A 353 -18.36 8.29 0.85
C CYS A 353 -19.62 8.46 0.00
N THR A 354 -19.42 9.08 -1.15
CA THR A 354 -20.29 9.09 -2.33
C THR A 354 -19.59 8.33 -3.46
N SER A 355 -20.20 8.28 -4.64
CA SER A 355 -19.61 7.62 -5.82
C SER A 355 -18.27 8.22 -6.29
N SER A 356 -17.98 9.49 -5.98
CA SER A 356 -16.76 10.17 -6.44
C SER A 356 -15.93 10.84 -5.34
N SER A 357 -16.39 10.80 -4.08
CA SER A 357 -15.79 11.58 -2.99
C SER A 357 -15.91 10.89 -1.64
N CYS A 358 -14.87 10.94 -0.81
CA CYS A 358 -14.79 10.28 0.50
C CYS A 358 -14.16 11.18 1.55
N SER A 359 -14.67 11.16 2.79
CA SER A 359 -14.04 11.82 3.93
C SER A 359 -12.82 11.04 4.43
N PHE A 360 -11.82 11.75 4.95
CA PHE A 360 -10.77 11.13 5.75
C PHE A 360 -11.26 10.71 7.15
N SER A 361 -12.11 11.54 7.78
CA SER A 361 -12.64 11.25 9.11
C SER A 361 -13.93 10.45 9.05
N TRP A 362 -13.86 9.21 9.53
CA TRP A 362 -14.97 8.24 9.51
C TRP A 362 -15.74 8.21 10.84
N ASN A 363 -15.18 8.82 11.88
CA ASN A 363 -15.77 8.90 13.21
C ASN A 363 -16.62 10.17 13.43
N ASP A 364 -16.62 11.10 12.47
CA ASP A 364 -17.39 12.34 12.57
C ASP A 364 -18.87 12.11 12.23
N THR A 365 -19.66 11.76 13.25
CA THR A 365 -21.12 11.56 13.13
C THR A 365 -21.90 12.84 12.80
N ASN A 366 -21.26 14.00 12.84
CA ASN A 366 -21.87 15.29 12.51
C ASN A 366 -21.51 15.77 11.09
N ALA A 367 -20.67 15.04 10.36
CA ALA A 367 -20.26 15.41 9.01
C ALA A 367 -21.46 15.34 8.03
N LYS A 368 -21.79 16.47 7.40
CA LYS A 368 -22.75 16.55 6.29
C LYS A 368 -22.05 16.28 4.96
N GLY A 369 -21.45 15.10 4.82
CA GLY A 369 -20.66 14.70 3.64
C GLY A 369 -19.16 14.99 3.76
N PRO A 370 -18.37 14.66 2.72
CA PRO A 370 -16.92 14.80 2.71
C PRO A 370 -16.47 16.26 2.84
N LYS A 371 -15.58 16.52 3.82
CA LYS A 371 -14.98 17.84 4.07
C LYS A 371 -13.82 18.15 3.09
N SER A 372 -13.11 17.12 2.67
CA SER A 372 -12.07 17.09 1.64
C SER A 372 -12.17 15.74 0.91
N SER A 373 -11.64 15.65 -0.31
CA SER A 373 -11.61 14.41 -1.06
C SER A 373 -10.52 14.43 -2.13
N GLY A 374 -9.33 13.98 -1.76
CA GLY A 374 -8.24 13.68 -2.66
C GLY A 374 -8.17 12.20 -3.03
N ILE A 375 -7.02 11.79 -3.57
CA ILE A 375 -6.75 10.38 -3.85
C ILE A 375 -6.61 9.60 -2.54
N GLY A 376 -5.93 10.13 -1.53
CA GLY A 376 -5.69 9.44 -0.27
C GLY A 376 -6.97 8.99 0.46
N GLU A 377 -7.97 9.87 0.58
CA GLU A 377 -9.24 9.52 1.23
C GLU A 377 -10.00 8.42 0.49
N ARG A 378 -10.06 8.50 -0.84
CA ARG A 378 -10.70 7.49 -1.68
C ARG A 378 -9.91 6.18 -1.68
N LEU A 379 -8.58 6.25 -1.62
CA LEU A 379 -7.71 5.08 -1.53
C LEU A 379 -7.92 4.33 -0.20
N ASN A 380 -8.09 5.06 0.91
CA ASN A 380 -8.46 4.44 2.19
C ASN A 380 -9.82 3.75 2.14
N ALA A 381 -10.81 4.38 1.51
CA ALA A 381 -12.14 3.79 1.37
C ALA A 381 -12.09 2.52 0.51
N LEU A 382 -11.36 2.55 -0.61
CA LEU A 382 -11.14 1.37 -1.45
C LEU A 382 -10.47 0.24 -0.66
N ALA A 383 -9.41 0.58 0.10
CA ALA A 383 -8.72 -0.36 0.97
C ALA A 383 -9.64 -0.98 2.01
N ALA A 384 -10.44 -0.17 2.71
CA ALA A 384 -11.37 -0.64 3.73
C ALA A 384 -12.47 -1.55 3.15
N ILE A 385 -13.12 -1.12 2.07
CA ILE A 385 -14.23 -1.84 1.45
C ILE A 385 -13.75 -3.15 0.84
N SER A 386 -12.68 -3.13 0.04
CA SER A 386 -12.19 -4.33 -0.67
C SER A 386 -11.72 -5.40 0.31
N ASN A 387 -11.08 -5.02 1.41
CA ASN A 387 -10.55 -5.97 2.40
C ASN A 387 -11.63 -6.65 3.26
N LEU A 388 -12.91 -6.30 3.13
CA LEU A 388 -14.00 -7.12 3.65
C LEU A 388 -14.04 -8.52 3.00
N LEU A 389 -13.44 -8.67 1.82
CA LEU A 389 -13.37 -9.92 1.07
C LEU A 389 -12.16 -10.78 1.45
N ILE A 390 -11.31 -10.34 2.40
CA ILE A 390 -10.03 -11.01 2.72
C ILE A 390 -10.21 -12.47 3.19
N ALA A 391 -11.29 -12.76 3.91
CA ALA A 391 -11.56 -14.12 4.40
C ALA A 391 -11.89 -15.11 3.27
N ASP A 392 -12.39 -14.61 2.14
CA ASP A 392 -12.73 -15.41 0.95
C ASP A 392 -11.56 -15.51 -0.05
N ALA A 393 -10.54 -14.69 0.11
CA ALA A 393 -9.38 -14.61 -0.78
C ALA A 393 -8.29 -15.61 -0.39
N SER A 394 -7.50 -16.06 -1.36
CA SER A 394 -6.31 -16.85 -1.05
C SER A 394 -5.27 -15.99 -0.34
N GLY A 395 -4.58 -16.57 0.64
CA GLY A 395 -3.45 -15.92 1.28
C GLY A 395 -2.23 -15.80 0.35
N PRO A 396 -1.21 -15.02 0.75
CA PRO A 396 0.01 -14.81 -0.02
C PRO A 396 0.67 -16.15 -0.40
N SER A 397 0.94 -16.34 -1.69
CA SER A 397 1.51 -17.60 -2.19
C SER A 397 2.94 -17.83 -1.70
N LYS A 398 3.31 -19.12 -1.59
CA LYS A 398 4.72 -19.54 -1.47
C LYS A 398 5.19 -19.86 -2.88
N GLY A 399 6.26 -19.21 -3.32
CA GLY A 399 6.88 -19.45 -4.63
C GLY A 399 8.15 -20.30 -4.52
N SER A 400 9.07 -20.05 -5.44
CA SER A 400 10.42 -20.61 -5.43
C SER A 400 11.42 -19.51 -5.78
N GLU A 401 12.65 -19.60 -5.25
CA GLU A 401 13.75 -18.68 -5.56
C GLU A 401 13.95 -18.46 -7.08
N ASN A 402 13.71 -19.51 -7.89
CA ASN A 402 13.90 -19.51 -9.35
C ASN A 402 12.57 -19.61 -10.13
N ALA A 403 11.42 -19.33 -9.50
CA ALA A 403 10.15 -19.39 -10.21
C ALA A 403 10.10 -18.34 -11.33
N THR A 404 9.82 -18.78 -12.55
CA THR A 404 9.30 -17.90 -13.61
C THR A 404 7.84 -17.61 -13.29
N GLU A 405 7.48 -16.33 -13.24
CA GLU A 405 6.10 -15.92 -13.00
C GLU A 405 5.20 -16.45 -14.14
N SER A 406 4.05 -17.01 -13.78
CA SER A 406 3.14 -17.61 -14.77
C SER A 406 2.27 -16.54 -15.43
N THR A 407 1.96 -16.73 -16.71
CA THR A 407 1.07 -15.84 -17.46
C THR A 407 -0.35 -15.86 -16.87
N GLY A 408 -0.61 -14.96 -15.92
CA GLY A 408 -1.89 -14.56 -15.32
C GLY A 408 -3.08 -15.52 -15.46
N SER A 409 -3.41 -16.24 -14.40
CA SER A 409 -4.74 -16.82 -14.21
C SER A 409 -5.59 -15.84 -13.39
N SER A 410 -6.87 -15.64 -13.76
CA SER A 410 -7.83 -15.02 -12.83
C SER A 410 -7.83 -15.79 -11.49
N PRO A 411 -8.05 -15.14 -10.33
CA PRO A 411 -8.17 -15.83 -9.05
C PRO A 411 -9.41 -16.75 -9.08
N SER A 412 -9.30 -17.95 -9.62
CA SER A 412 -10.35 -18.96 -9.59
C SER A 412 -10.26 -19.71 -8.27
N GLN A 413 -11.36 -19.75 -7.52
CA GLN A 413 -11.50 -20.65 -6.38
C GLN A 413 -11.34 -22.10 -6.84
N THR A 414 -10.21 -22.75 -6.56
CA THR A 414 -10.16 -24.22 -6.48
C THR A 414 -8.95 -24.73 -5.71
N SER A 415 -9.26 -25.69 -4.85
CA SER A 415 -8.39 -26.61 -4.11
C SER A 415 -7.56 -27.54 -5.01
N GLY A 416 -6.27 -27.67 -4.71
CA GLY A 416 -5.60 -28.98 -4.69
C GLY A 416 -4.78 -29.46 -5.90
N SER A 417 -3.54 -29.84 -5.56
CA SER A 417 -2.59 -30.73 -6.25
C SER A 417 -1.62 -30.12 -7.27
N SER A 418 -0.37 -30.06 -6.81
CA SER A 418 0.86 -29.80 -7.54
C SER A 418 1.22 -30.96 -8.47
N GLN A 419 1.50 -30.68 -9.74
CA GLN A 419 2.27 -31.57 -10.60
C GLN A 419 3.36 -30.77 -11.31
N ALA A 420 4.61 -31.01 -10.89
CA ALA A 420 5.80 -30.45 -11.51
C ALA A 420 6.00 -31.07 -12.90
N SER A 421 6.17 -30.23 -13.91
CA SER A 421 6.75 -30.65 -15.20
C SER A 421 8.07 -29.94 -15.39
N SER A 422 9.10 -30.75 -15.65
CA SER A 422 10.45 -30.34 -15.96
C SER A 422 10.55 -30.07 -17.46
N SER A 423 11.19 -28.97 -17.85
CA SER A 423 11.82 -28.90 -19.16
C SER A 423 13.14 -28.14 -19.09
N THR A 424 14.14 -28.82 -19.61
CA THR A 424 15.50 -28.37 -19.89
C THR A 424 15.45 -27.72 -21.27
N ASP A 425 15.97 -26.52 -21.46
CA ASP A 425 16.81 -26.28 -22.64
C ASP A 425 17.74 -25.07 -22.57
N LYS A 426 18.74 -25.17 -23.44
CA LYS A 426 20.06 -24.57 -23.46
C LYS A 426 20.11 -23.12 -23.96
N GLY A 427 21.24 -22.49 -23.66
CA GLY A 427 21.52 -21.09 -23.91
C GLY A 427 21.64 -20.67 -25.38
N ALA A 428 21.62 -19.36 -25.57
CA ALA A 428 22.27 -18.68 -26.69
C ALA A 428 22.70 -17.27 -26.24
N ALA A 429 23.90 -16.90 -26.65
CA ALA A 429 24.58 -15.67 -26.31
C ALA A 429 24.36 -14.58 -27.37
N GLY A 430 24.35 -13.32 -26.92
CA GLY A 430 25.17 -12.27 -27.54
C GLY A 430 24.48 -11.13 -28.30
N LYS A 431 25.09 -9.95 -28.10
CA LYS A 431 24.95 -8.62 -28.76
C LYS A 431 23.95 -7.68 -28.07
N GLY A 432 24.28 -6.45 -27.66
CA GLY A 432 25.38 -5.54 -28.01
C GLY A 432 24.82 -4.32 -28.77
N MET A 433 25.20 -3.10 -28.35
CA MET A 433 24.77 -1.74 -28.77
C MET A 433 23.45 -1.23 -28.15
N GLY A 434 23.33 0.03 -27.72
CA GLY A 434 24.25 1.17 -27.77
C GLY A 434 23.64 2.36 -27.03
N LEU A 435 24.46 3.07 -26.26
CA LEU A 435 24.11 4.32 -25.58
C LEU A 435 23.79 5.42 -26.61
N SER A 436 22.74 6.20 -26.36
CA SER A 436 22.60 7.55 -26.92
C SER A 436 22.05 8.46 -25.83
N VAL A 437 22.96 9.28 -25.29
CA VAL A 437 22.69 10.32 -24.30
C VAL A 437 22.23 11.57 -25.05
N ALA A 438 21.04 12.07 -24.73
CA ALA A 438 20.60 13.40 -25.14
C ALA A 438 20.42 14.27 -23.90
N LEU A 439 21.36 15.21 -23.70
CA LEU A 439 21.26 16.29 -22.74
C LEU A 439 20.15 17.26 -23.18
N LEU A 440 19.21 17.55 -22.28
CA LEU A 440 18.40 18.76 -22.34
C LEU A 440 18.48 19.48 -20.99
N THR A 441 18.94 20.72 -21.05
CA THR A 441 19.19 21.62 -19.93
C THR A 441 18.18 22.76 -20.00
N THR A 442 17.46 22.99 -18.90
CA THR A 442 16.84 24.26 -18.42
C THR A 442 16.13 23.89 -17.10
N GLY A 443 16.56 24.30 -15.90
CA GLY A 443 16.58 25.67 -15.38
C GLY A 443 15.22 25.99 -14.71
N LEU A 444 14.97 25.56 -13.47
CA LEU A 444 15.12 26.27 -12.18
C LEU A 444 13.99 27.25 -11.81
N LEU A 445 13.62 27.18 -10.51
CA LEU A 445 12.75 28.03 -9.66
C LEU A 445 11.26 27.60 -9.63
N ALA A 446 10.61 27.32 -8.49
CA ALA A 446 10.86 27.75 -7.12
C ALA A 446 10.52 26.64 -6.10
N SER A 447 11.35 26.53 -5.07
CA SER A 447 11.09 25.80 -3.83
C SER A 447 11.28 26.77 -2.67
N ALA A 448 10.27 26.94 -1.83
CA ALA A 448 10.43 27.55 -0.51
C ALA A 448 9.22 27.20 0.39
N TRP A 449 9.53 26.82 1.64
CA TRP A 449 8.69 26.71 2.84
C TRP A 449 7.94 25.37 2.99
N MET A 450 8.03 24.62 4.09
CA MET A 450 8.25 24.99 5.49
C MET A 450 9.17 24.00 6.22
N GLY A 451 10.20 24.53 6.86
CA GLY A 451 10.74 23.98 8.10
C GLY A 451 10.35 24.93 9.24
N LEU A 452 10.19 24.36 10.43
CA LEU A 452 9.90 25.01 11.72
C LEU A 452 8.42 25.25 12.03
N GLY A 453 7.92 24.42 12.94
CA GLY A 453 6.64 24.62 13.62
C GLY A 453 6.40 23.54 14.68
N LEU A 454 7.27 23.52 15.70
CA LEU A 454 7.16 22.90 17.03
C LEU A 454 6.51 21.51 17.19
#